data_AF-A0A9X9F384-F1
#
_entry.id   AF-A0A9X9F384-F1
#
_cell.length_a   1.000
_cell.length_b   1.000
_cell.length_c   1.000
_cell.angle_alpha   90.00
_cell.angle_beta   90.00
_cell.angle_gamma   90.00
#
_symmetry.space_group_name_H-M   'P 1'
#
loop_
_entity.id
_entity.type
_entity.pdbx_description
1 polymer ?
#
loop_
_entity_poly.entity_id
_entity_poly.type
_entity_poly.pdbx_seq_one_letter_code
_entity_poly.pdbx_strand_id
1 'polypeptide(L)' 'MGSVGYSNETYNEVIELLANGGLPAQSIITSKVDIDNIAEQGFEALIHDKSQAKILVKLSGAH' A
#
# COMPACT_ATOMS: atom_id res chain seq x y z
N MET A 1 -13.83 14.36 2.30
CA MET A 1 -13.53 14.11 3.72
C MET A 1 -12.13 13.52 3.73
N GLY A 2 -11.15 14.30 4.18
CA GLY A 2 -9.75 13.86 4.29
C GLY A 2 -9.52 13.03 5.56
N SER A 3 -8.36 12.37 5.67
CA SER A 3 -7.93 11.75 6.93
C SER A 3 -7.21 12.78 7.80
N VAL A 4 -6.97 12.49 9.08
CA VAL A 4 -6.36 13.45 10.04
C VAL A 4 -5.01 14.03 9.56
N GLY A 5 -4.32 13.35 8.63
CA GLY A 5 -3.06 13.83 8.05
C GLY A 5 -3.14 14.40 6.62
N TYR A 6 -4.28 14.34 5.93
CA TYR A 6 -4.34 14.65 4.49
C TYR A 6 -5.67 15.29 4.07
N SER A 7 -5.63 16.27 3.17
CA SER A 7 -6.81 16.88 2.57
C SER A 7 -7.18 16.19 1.25
N ASN A 8 -8.41 16.40 0.77
CA ASN A 8 -8.83 15.94 -0.56
C ASN A 8 -7.91 16.47 -1.68
N GLU A 9 -7.40 17.70 -1.55
CA GLU A 9 -6.49 18.33 -2.51
C GLU A 9 -5.18 17.54 -2.62
N THR A 10 -4.58 17.17 -1.48
CA THR A 10 -3.37 16.34 -1.45
C THR A 10 -3.59 14.97 -2.10
N TYR A 11 -4.78 14.37 -1.97
CA TYR A 11 -5.08 13.11 -2.67
C TYR A 11 -5.09 13.29 -4.20
N ASN A 12 -5.70 14.37 -4.71
CA ASN A 12 -5.75 14.62 -6.14
C ASN A 12 -4.35 14.85 -6.73
N GLU A 13 -3.51 15.65 -6.05
CA GLU A 13 -2.13 15.88 -6.47
C GLU A 13 -1.33 14.58 -6.54
N VAL A 14 -1.46 13.72 -5.52
CA VAL A 14 -0.77 12.41 -5.52
C VAL A 14 -1.28 11.51 -6.65
N ILE A 15 -2.58 11.52 -6.96
CA ILE A 15 -3.13 10.76 -8.09
C ILE A 15 -2.54 11.25 -9.43
N GLU A 16 -2.45 12.56 -9.64
CA GLU A 16 -1.85 13.13 -10.85
C GLU A 16 -0.36 12.78 -10.98
N LEU A 17 0.39 12.89 -9.88
CA LEU A 17 1.81 12.51 -9.83
C LEU A 17 2.03 11.02 -10.09
N LEU A 18 1.13 10.15 -9.64
CA LEU A 18 1.17 8.73 -9.96
C LEU A 18 0.84 8.49 -11.45
N ALA A 19 -0.18 9.16 -11.99
CA ALA A 19 -0.62 8.99 -13.37
C ALA A 19 0.40 9.48 -14.39
N ASN A 20 1.10 10.58 -14.10
CA ASN A 20 2.14 11.13 -14.97
C ASN A 20 3.55 10.55 -14.72
N GLY A 21 3.70 9.62 -13.77
CA GLY A 21 4.97 9.00 -13.44
C GLY A 21 5.92 9.87 -12.59
N GLY A 22 5.48 11.04 -12.13
CA GLY A 22 6.22 11.92 -11.22
C GLY A 22 6.42 11.35 -9.81
N LEU A 23 5.68 10.30 -9.44
CA LEU A 23 5.87 9.55 -8.19
C LEU A 23 5.99 8.03 -8.46
N PRO A 24 7.19 7.42 -8.37
CA PRO A 24 7.41 6.00 -8.65
C PRO A 24 7.07 5.09 -7.45
N ALA A 25 5.81 5.12 -7.00
CA ALA A 25 5.36 4.44 -5.78
C ALA A 25 5.40 2.90 -5.86
N GLN A 26 5.56 2.29 -7.03
CA GLN A 26 5.63 0.84 -7.16
C GLN A 26 6.90 0.26 -6.51
N SER A 27 7.98 1.05 -6.42
CA SER A 27 9.27 0.60 -5.88
C SER A 27 9.26 0.26 -4.38
N ILE A 28 8.29 0.80 -3.62
CA ILE A 28 8.16 0.55 -2.19
C ILE A 28 7.32 -0.69 -1.87
N ILE A 29 6.66 -1.30 -2.87
CA ILE A 29 5.87 -2.52 -2.69
C ILE A 29 6.82 -3.71 -2.64
N THR A 30 6.96 -4.33 -1.48
CA THR A 30 7.91 -5.43 -1.24
C THR A 30 7.24 -6.80 -1.32
N SER A 31 5.94 -6.89 -1.00
CA SER A 31 5.19 -8.15 -1.06
C SER A 31 3.73 -7.95 -1.46
N LYS A 32 3.10 -9.02 -1.96
CA LYS A 32 1.66 -9.13 -2.20
C LYS A 32 1.16 -10.44 -1.59
N VAL A 33 0.10 -10.38 -0.79
CA VAL A 33 -0.43 -11.54 -0.05
C VAL A 33 -1.94 -11.64 -0.19
N ASP A 34 -2.49 -12.83 -0.07
CA ASP A 34 -3.94 -13.03 0.04
C ASP A 34 -4.43 -12.75 1.46
N ILE A 35 -5.70 -12.32 1.57
CA ILE A 35 -6.33 -11.99 2.86
C ILE A 35 -6.28 -13.14 3.86
N ASP A 36 -6.37 -14.39 3.38
CA ASP A 36 -6.31 -15.59 4.21
C ASP A 36 -4.97 -15.76 4.92
N ASN A 37 -3.91 -15.12 4.40
CA ASN A 37 -2.55 -15.21 4.92
C ASN A 37 -2.08 -13.90 5.60
N ILE A 38 -2.97 -12.92 5.81
CA ILE A 38 -2.59 -11.58 6.30
C ILE A 38 -1.91 -11.60 7.67
N ALA A 39 -2.27 -12.54 8.55
CA ALA A 39 -1.67 -12.64 9.87
C ALA A 39 -0.16 -12.93 9.78
N GLU A 40 0.21 -14.06 9.19
CA GLU A 40 1.60 -14.51 9.11
C GLU A 40 2.40 -13.77 8.04
N GLN A 41 1.87 -13.64 6.82
CA GLN A 41 2.61 -13.06 5.70
C GLN A 41 2.46 -11.54 5.59
N GLY A 42 1.55 -10.94 6.36
CA GLY A 42 1.34 -9.49 6.41
C GLY A 42 1.90 -8.88 7.69
N PHE A 43 1.23 -9.11 8.82
CA PHE A 43 1.57 -8.45 10.08
C PHE A 43 2.87 -8.99 10.71
N GLU A 44 3.00 -10.31 10.86
CA GLU A 44 4.21 -10.92 11.45
C GLU A 44 5.45 -10.63 10.59
N ALA A 45 5.30 -10.70 9.26
CA ALA A 45 6.36 -10.29 8.32
C ALA A 45 6.80 -8.82 8.55
N LEU A 46 5.89 -7.88 8.76
CA LEU A 46 6.24 -6.48 9.04
C LEU A 46 6.92 -6.28 10.41
N ILE A 47 6.60 -7.11 11.40
CA ILE A 47 7.20 -7.03 12.74
C ILE A 47 8.62 -7.59 12.71
N HIS A 48 8.84 -8.69 11.98
CA HIS A 48 10.05 -9.50 12.09
C HIS A 48 11.02 -9.37 10.91
N ASP A 49 10.55 -9.08 9.70
CA ASP A 49 11.37 -8.93 8.49
C ASP A 49 11.52 -7.45 8.10
N LYS A 50 12.68 -6.87 8.46
CA LYS A 50 13.02 -5.47 8.18
C LYS A 50 13.25 -5.17 6.69
N SER A 51 13.25 -6.18 5.81
CA SER A 51 13.30 -5.96 4.36
C SER A 51 11.93 -5.57 3.78
N GLN A 52 10.84 -5.77 4.54
CA GLN A 52 9.50 -5.37 4.12
C GLN A 52 9.27 -3.87 4.33
N ALA A 53 8.76 -3.18 3.30
CA ALA A 53 8.40 -1.77 3.36
C ALA A 53 6.88 -1.56 3.20
N LYS A 54 6.25 -2.19 2.21
CA LYS A 54 4.81 -2.14 1.98
C LYS A 54 4.30 -3.47 1.43
N ILE A 55 3.34 -4.05 2.13
CA ILE A 55 2.64 -5.26 1.71
C ILE A 55 1.26 -4.89 1.20
N LEU A 56 0.91 -5.34 -0.01
CA LEU A 56 -0.44 -5.21 -0.54
C LEU A 56 -1.23 -6.49 -0.27
N VAL A 57 -2.47 -6.34 0.19
CA VAL A 57 -3.34 -7.47 0.49
C VAL A 57 -4.42 -7.56 -0.57
N LYS A 58 -4.54 -8.73 -1.21
CA LYS A 58 -5.63 -9.06 -2.12
C LYS A 58 -6.82 -9.56 -1.32
N LEU A 59 -7.96 -8.88 -1.44
CA LEU A 59 -9.20 -9.27 -0.78
C LEU A 59 -9.92 -10.35 -1.58
N SER A 60 -10.45 -11.36 -0.89
CA SER A 60 -11.33 -12.36 -1.50
C SER A 60 -12.63 -11.68 -1.98
N GLY A 61 -12.91 -11.74 -3.29
CA GLY A 61 -14.11 -11.17 -3.92
C GLY A 61 -13.92 -9.85 -4.67
N ALA A 62 -12.71 -9.27 -4.67
CA ALA A 62 -12.37 -8.19 -5.59
C ALA A 62 -12.01 -8.80 -6.97
N HIS A 63 -12.98 -8.85 -7.88
CA HIS A 63 -12.79 -9.15 -9.30
C HIS A 63 -12.51 -7.87 -10.09
#